data_AF-A0AAJ1YEM6-F1
#
_entry.id   AF-A0AAJ1YEM6-F1
#
_cell.length_a   1.000
_cell.length_b   1.000
_cell.length_c   1.000
_cell.angle_alpha   90.00
_cell.angle_beta   90.00
_cell.angle_gamma   90.00
#
_symmetry.space_group_name_H-M   'P 1'
#
loop_
_entity.id
_entity.type
_entity.pdbx_description
1 polymer ?
#
loop_
_entity_poly.entity_id
_entity_poly.type
_entity_poly.pdbx_seq_one_letter_code
_entity_poly.pdbx_strand_id
1 'polypeptide(L)'
;MPASHLTTNFIRVATEGETVDKREIKAEWLVDMAETYDPNVYTALLWPEHERWFGSCGEVQELKAEVEDGLMRLYARICPSMDLLYSNRNGQLLFSSIEPTEDLNFRGTGKPYLEGLGVTNSPASIGTERMRFSANKTGKLYGALEPFVISDIADSEDLNMSDKDSSKKGNSIFRSLFNIPDKAQQENKQPAEKPKSKFFSKARKFSDEDIQVLAEVVAELQDTVDEQAATIDELQQNATDVEEVKTAIEEVQAEVDTIKEEVSGGEFKRLKSQLKDAEQKFGKLDRVTTKLPNPAPGDKGSKKYSF
;
A
#
# COMPACT_ATOMS: atom_id res chain seq x y z
N MET A 1 -17.93 -8.17 -6.69
CA MET A 1 -17.10 -9.06 -7.52
C MET A 1 -16.02 -8.22 -8.17
N PRO A 2 -14.73 -8.52 -8.00
CA PRO A 2 -13.71 -7.86 -8.79
C PRO A 2 -14.01 -8.14 -10.27
N ALA A 3 -14.15 -7.10 -11.09
CA ALA A 3 -14.48 -7.24 -12.51
C ALA A 3 -13.33 -7.84 -13.36
N SER A 4 -12.23 -8.24 -12.71
CA SER A 4 -11.00 -8.72 -13.32
C SER A 4 -10.86 -10.21 -13.05
N HIS A 5 -10.63 -11.00 -14.11
CA HIS A 5 -10.21 -12.41 -14.01
C HIS A 5 -8.68 -12.55 -14.08
N LEU A 6 -7.93 -11.46 -13.87
CA LEU A 6 -6.48 -11.48 -13.94
C LEU A 6 -5.93 -12.14 -12.67
N THR A 7 -5.26 -13.28 -12.80
CA THR A 7 -4.54 -13.92 -11.69
C THR A 7 -3.04 -13.78 -11.90
N THR A 8 -2.31 -13.53 -10.81
CA THR A 8 -0.85 -13.51 -10.84
C THR A 8 -0.26 -14.92 -10.87
N ASN A 9 1.04 -15.00 -11.16
CA ASN A 9 1.87 -16.12 -10.68
C ASN A 9 1.95 -16.08 -9.14
N PHE A 10 2.55 -17.10 -8.55
CA PHE A 10 2.88 -17.08 -7.12
C PHE A 10 3.86 -15.96 -6.81
N ILE A 11 3.50 -15.10 -5.85
CA ILE A 11 4.31 -13.99 -5.35
C ILE A 11 4.64 -14.29 -3.90
N ARG A 12 5.89 -14.09 -3.48
CA ARG A 12 6.29 -14.32 -2.08
C ARG A 12 5.68 -13.24 -1.17
N VAL A 13 4.84 -13.66 -0.23
CA VAL A 13 4.08 -12.76 0.67
C VAL A 13 4.55 -12.78 2.13
N ALA A 14 5.32 -13.79 2.54
CA ALA A 14 5.96 -13.83 3.86
C ALA A 14 7.16 -14.79 3.88
N THR A 15 8.06 -14.57 4.83
CA THR A 15 9.15 -15.47 5.22
C THR A 15 9.07 -15.70 6.73
N GLU A 16 9.41 -16.88 7.19
CA GLU A 16 9.50 -17.18 8.62
C GLU A 16 10.56 -16.33 9.35
N GLY A 17 10.40 -16.21 10.67
CA GLY A 17 11.31 -15.49 11.56
C GLY A 17 10.72 -14.20 12.12
N GLU A 18 11.60 -13.36 12.67
CA GLU A 18 11.25 -12.07 13.26
C GLU A 18 10.81 -11.06 12.17
N THR A 19 9.68 -10.39 12.41
CA THR A 19 9.10 -9.39 11.52
C THR A 19 9.59 -7.98 11.87
N VAL A 20 9.32 -7.01 10.99
CA VAL A 20 9.72 -5.59 11.20
C VAL A 20 9.14 -5.01 12.49
N ASP A 21 7.96 -5.47 12.88
CA ASP A 21 7.25 -5.04 14.09
C ASP A 21 7.51 -5.94 15.32
N LYS A 22 8.57 -6.76 15.29
CA LYS A 22 9.05 -7.60 16.41
C LYS A 22 8.13 -8.76 16.80
N ARG A 23 7.21 -9.16 15.92
CA ARG A 23 6.48 -10.42 16.04
C ARG A 23 7.33 -11.54 15.43
N GLU A 24 6.91 -12.78 15.63
CA GLU A 24 7.57 -13.95 15.06
C GLU A 24 6.57 -14.72 14.20
N ILE A 25 6.94 -14.97 12.94
CA ILE A 25 6.21 -15.86 12.04
C ILE A 25 6.86 -17.24 12.11
N LYS A 26 6.14 -18.23 12.65
CA LYS A 26 6.64 -19.61 12.73
C LYS A 26 6.54 -20.30 11.37
N ALA A 27 7.52 -21.16 11.06
CA ALA A 27 7.52 -22.03 9.88
C ALA A 27 6.19 -22.76 9.67
N GLU A 28 5.71 -23.37 10.75
CA GLU A 28 4.49 -24.18 10.79
C GLU A 28 3.26 -23.37 10.44
N TRP A 29 3.20 -22.08 10.80
CA TRP A 29 2.07 -21.22 10.44
C TRP A 29 1.96 -21.03 8.93
N LEU A 30 3.09 -20.88 8.25
CA LEU A 30 3.11 -20.73 6.79
C LEU A 30 2.65 -22.02 6.10
N VAL A 31 3.10 -23.17 6.61
CA VAL A 31 2.67 -24.49 6.10
C VAL A 31 1.18 -24.70 6.35
N ASP A 32 0.71 -24.49 7.59
CA ASP A 32 -0.69 -24.67 7.97
C ASP A 32 -1.62 -23.77 7.15
N MET A 33 -1.26 -22.50 6.96
CA MET A 33 -2.04 -21.59 6.11
C MET A 33 -2.06 -22.09 4.67
N ALA A 34 -0.94 -22.52 4.10
CA ALA A 34 -0.90 -23.01 2.72
C ALA A 34 -1.70 -24.31 2.52
N GLU A 35 -1.67 -25.24 3.47
CA GLU A 35 -2.38 -26.52 3.39
C GLU A 35 -3.89 -26.38 3.60
N THR A 36 -4.32 -25.43 4.45
CA THR A 36 -5.72 -25.29 4.85
C THR A 36 -6.49 -24.25 4.05
N TYR A 37 -5.81 -23.38 3.30
CA TYR A 37 -6.46 -22.28 2.59
C TYR A 37 -7.37 -22.76 1.46
N ASP A 38 -8.65 -22.37 1.54
CA ASP A 38 -9.66 -22.59 0.52
C ASP A 38 -10.54 -21.34 0.42
N PRO A 39 -10.49 -20.58 -0.70
CA PRO A 39 -11.35 -19.42 -0.90
C PRO A 39 -12.85 -19.73 -0.73
N ASN A 40 -13.29 -20.98 -0.96
CA ASN A 40 -14.70 -21.35 -0.75
C ASN A 40 -15.10 -21.42 0.73
N VAL A 41 -14.13 -21.65 1.63
CA VAL A 41 -14.34 -21.63 3.07
C VAL A 41 -14.29 -20.20 3.58
N TYR A 42 -13.23 -19.47 3.23
CA TYR A 42 -13.07 -18.05 3.55
C TYR A 42 -12.03 -17.43 2.61
N THR A 43 -12.47 -16.48 1.78
CA THR A 43 -11.59 -15.75 0.86
C THR A 43 -10.84 -14.64 1.59
N ALA A 44 -9.50 -14.71 1.60
CA ALA A 44 -8.68 -13.60 2.07
C ALA A 44 -8.74 -12.45 1.04
N LEU A 45 -9.25 -11.31 1.47
CA LEU A 45 -9.29 -10.09 0.65
C LEU A 45 -8.00 -9.28 0.80
N LEU A 46 -7.69 -8.49 -0.23
CA LEU A 46 -6.55 -7.59 -0.21
C LEU A 46 -6.97 -6.25 0.39
N TRP A 47 -6.37 -5.86 1.52
CA TRP A 47 -6.73 -4.64 2.25
C TRP A 47 -5.64 -3.57 2.10
N PRO A 48 -5.93 -2.41 1.48
CA PRO A 48 -4.98 -1.30 1.43
C PRO A 48 -4.54 -0.89 2.82
N GLU A 49 -3.24 -0.95 3.11
CA GLU A 49 -2.65 -0.58 4.40
C GLU A 49 -3.31 -1.27 5.62
N HIS A 50 -3.83 -2.49 5.45
CA HIS A 50 -4.61 -3.23 6.47
C HIS A 50 -5.95 -2.57 6.87
N GLU A 51 -6.40 -1.56 6.12
CA GLU A 51 -7.61 -0.80 6.40
C GLU A 51 -8.81 -1.34 5.62
N ARG A 52 -9.95 -1.50 6.31
CA ARG A 52 -11.15 -2.11 5.72
C ARG A 52 -12.10 -1.07 5.10
N TRP A 53 -11.97 0.19 5.49
CA TRP A 53 -12.88 1.27 5.09
C TRP A 53 -12.68 1.77 3.65
N PHE A 54 -11.50 1.53 3.05
CA PHE A 54 -11.24 1.80 1.63
C PHE A 54 -11.90 0.80 0.67
N GLY A 55 -12.36 -0.34 1.20
CA GLY A 55 -12.77 -1.47 0.39
C GLY A 55 -11.60 -2.35 -0.04
N SER A 56 -11.92 -3.55 -0.51
CA SER A 56 -10.92 -4.55 -0.90
C SER A 56 -10.31 -4.26 -2.26
N CYS A 57 -9.00 -4.39 -2.36
CA CYS A 57 -8.21 -4.20 -3.57
C CYS A 57 -7.95 -5.50 -4.36
N GLY A 58 -8.67 -6.57 -4.06
CA GLY A 58 -8.53 -7.88 -4.73
C GLY A 58 -8.78 -9.02 -3.76
N GLU A 59 -8.43 -10.22 -4.19
CA GLU A 59 -8.61 -11.45 -3.41
C GLU A 59 -7.46 -12.44 -3.63
N VAL A 60 -7.14 -13.22 -2.61
CA VAL A 60 -6.17 -14.33 -2.69
C VAL A 60 -6.87 -15.57 -3.24
N GLN A 61 -6.29 -16.17 -4.28
CA GLN A 61 -6.83 -17.35 -4.96
C GLN A 61 -6.23 -18.65 -4.43
N GLU A 62 -4.94 -18.65 -4.13
CA GLU A 62 -4.21 -19.87 -3.81
C GLU A 62 -2.98 -19.52 -2.97
N LEU A 63 -2.62 -20.41 -2.04
CA LEU A 63 -1.42 -20.31 -1.22
C LEU A 63 -0.51 -21.50 -1.46
N LYS A 64 0.78 -21.28 -1.26
CA LYS A 64 1.82 -22.30 -1.36
C LYS A 64 2.93 -22.00 -0.38
N ALA A 65 3.37 -23.00 0.37
CA ALA A 65 4.54 -22.89 1.23
C ALA A 65 5.71 -23.68 0.64
N GLU A 66 6.89 -23.07 0.58
CA GLU A 66 8.12 -23.72 0.11
C GLU A 66 9.32 -23.26 0.93
N VAL A 67 10.32 -24.14 1.04
CA VAL A 67 11.63 -23.80 1.60
C VAL A 67 12.50 -23.26 0.48
N GLU A 68 12.99 -22.03 0.63
CA GLU A 68 13.95 -21.40 -0.28
C GLU A 68 15.04 -20.72 0.57
N ASP A 69 16.30 -20.92 0.22
CA ASP A 69 17.48 -20.52 1.02
C ASP A 69 17.49 -21.00 2.48
N GLY A 70 16.87 -22.16 2.75
CA GLY A 70 16.79 -22.74 4.09
C GLY A 70 15.75 -22.09 5.00
N LEU A 71 14.93 -21.17 4.49
CA LEU A 71 13.83 -20.54 5.23
C LEU A 71 12.48 -20.93 4.62
N MET A 72 11.49 -21.19 5.47
CA MET A 72 10.10 -21.36 5.02
C MET A 72 9.51 -20.04 4.53
N ARG A 73 8.91 -20.08 3.35
CA ARG A 73 8.29 -18.92 2.68
C ARG A 73 6.88 -19.24 2.23
N LEU A 74 6.00 -18.25 2.35
CA LEU A 74 4.63 -18.32 1.86
C LEU A 74 4.51 -17.52 0.57
N TYR A 75 3.86 -18.13 -0.41
CA TYR A 75 3.54 -17.53 -1.70
C TYR A 75 2.03 -17.50 -1.89
N ALA A 76 1.55 -16.45 -2.54
CA ALA A 76 0.15 -16.28 -2.88
C ALA A 76 -0.02 -16.04 -4.38
N ARG A 77 -1.07 -16.63 -4.97
CA ARG A 77 -1.65 -16.15 -6.22
C ARG A 77 -2.79 -15.22 -5.88
N ILE A 78 -2.78 -14.03 -6.44
CA ILE A 78 -3.78 -13.00 -6.16
C ILE A 78 -4.51 -12.62 -7.44
N CYS A 79 -5.77 -12.20 -7.26
CA CYS A 79 -6.57 -11.56 -8.28
C CYS A 79 -6.71 -10.07 -7.91
N PRO A 80 -5.84 -9.19 -8.43
CA PRO A 80 -5.88 -7.77 -8.11
C PRO A 80 -7.11 -7.09 -8.74
N SER A 81 -7.67 -6.14 -8.01
CA SER A 81 -8.64 -5.17 -8.54
C SER A 81 -7.97 -4.18 -9.49
N MET A 82 -8.77 -3.45 -10.26
CA MET A 82 -8.28 -2.35 -11.10
C MET A 82 -7.59 -1.28 -10.25
N ASP A 83 -8.10 -0.97 -9.06
CA ASP A 83 -7.52 0.06 -8.19
C ASP A 83 -6.11 -0.33 -7.73
N LEU A 84 -5.89 -1.60 -7.39
CA LEU A 84 -4.55 -2.09 -7.06
C LEU A 84 -3.60 -2.04 -8.27
N LEU A 85 -4.10 -2.35 -9.47
CA LEU A 85 -3.32 -2.21 -10.71
C LEU A 85 -2.89 -0.75 -10.95
N TYR A 86 -3.80 0.20 -10.74
CA TYR A 86 -3.52 1.64 -10.87
C TYR A 86 -2.52 2.13 -9.82
N SER A 87 -2.74 1.80 -8.55
CA SER A 87 -1.83 2.16 -7.44
C SER A 87 -0.43 1.60 -7.66
N ASN A 88 -0.31 0.32 -8.02
CA ASN A 88 0.98 -0.31 -8.30
C ASN A 88 1.72 0.35 -9.47
N ARG A 89 0.98 0.69 -10.54
CA ARG A 89 1.54 1.44 -11.68
C ARG A 89 2.07 2.82 -11.28
N ASN A 90 1.44 3.46 -10.30
CA ASN A 90 1.85 4.75 -9.75
C ASN A 90 2.91 4.64 -8.64
N GLY A 91 3.44 3.43 -8.38
CA GLY A 91 4.48 3.23 -7.38
C GLY A 91 3.95 3.14 -5.94
N GLN A 92 2.68 2.80 -5.74
CA GLN A 92 2.01 2.67 -4.45
C GLN A 92 1.50 1.23 -4.22
N LEU A 93 1.28 0.84 -2.95
CA LEU A 93 0.77 -0.49 -2.55
C LEU A 93 1.59 -1.62 -3.19
N LEU A 94 2.90 -1.57 -2.95
CA LEU A 94 3.90 -2.32 -3.72
C LEU A 94 4.22 -3.69 -3.13
N PHE A 95 3.98 -3.86 -1.84
CA PHE A 95 4.31 -5.05 -1.08
C PHE A 95 3.06 -5.60 -0.39
N SER A 96 3.20 -6.79 0.16
CA SER A 96 2.14 -7.46 0.89
C SER A 96 2.58 -7.78 2.32
N SER A 97 1.60 -7.93 3.20
CA SER A 97 1.79 -8.28 4.61
C SER A 97 0.65 -9.19 5.03
N ILE A 98 0.96 -10.37 5.55
CA ILE A 98 -0.06 -11.40 5.84
C ILE A 98 -0.91 -11.03 7.06
N GLU A 99 -2.20 -11.36 7.01
CA GLU A 99 -3.12 -11.27 8.15
C GLU A 99 -3.60 -12.69 8.50
N PRO A 100 -2.81 -13.46 9.29
CA PRO A 100 -3.29 -14.72 9.84
C PRO A 100 -4.42 -14.44 10.85
N THR A 101 -5.28 -15.44 11.08
CA THR A 101 -6.27 -15.41 12.16
C THR A 101 -5.64 -14.96 13.48
N GLU A 102 -6.25 -13.98 14.13
CA GLU A 102 -5.68 -13.26 15.27
C GLU A 102 -5.28 -14.18 16.44
N ASP A 103 -6.10 -15.19 16.74
CA ASP A 103 -5.85 -16.17 17.81
C ASP A 103 -5.09 -17.42 17.34
N LEU A 104 -4.70 -17.47 16.06
CA LEU A 104 -4.02 -18.60 15.39
C LEU A 104 -4.81 -19.93 15.48
N ASN A 105 -6.12 -19.85 15.69
CA ASN A 105 -6.99 -21.00 15.88
C ASN A 105 -8.25 -20.87 15.02
N PHE A 106 -8.06 -20.92 13.70
CA PHE A 106 -9.15 -20.73 12.76
C PHE A 106 -10.23 -21.80 12.96
N ARG A 107 -11.42 -21.35 13.37
CA ARG A 107 -12.60 -22.20 13.59
C ARG A 107 -12.36 -23.37 14.57
N GLY A 108 -11.46 -23.21 15.53
CA GLY A 108 -11.18 -24.26 16.54
C GLY A 108 -10.30 -25.41 16.04
N THR A 109 -9.61 -25.25 14.91
CA THR A 109 -8.73 -26.28 14.31
C THR A 109 -7.37 -26.42 15.02
N GLY A 110 -6.99 -25.43 15.83
CA GLY A 110 -5.66 -25.29 16.40
C GLY A 110 -4.60 -24.81 15.40
N LYS A 111 -5.02 -24.41 14.19
CA LYS A 111 -4.15 -23.97 13.10
C LYS A 111 -4.48 -22.54 12.68
N PRO A 112 -3.48 -21.73 12.28
CA PRO A 112 -3.72 -20.43 11.69
C PRO A 112 -4.29 -20.58 10.27
N TYR A 113 -5.05 -19.57 9.84
CA TYR A 113 -5.58 -19.44 8.50
C TYR A 113 -5.31 -18.02 7.97
N LEU A 114 -5.17 -17.85 6.67
CA LEU A 114 -5.01 -16.52 6.09
C LEU A 114 -6.38 -15.85 5.94
N GLU A 115 -6.65 -14.82 6.74
CA GLU A 115 -7.93 -14.08 6.70
C GLU A 115 -7.86 -12.80 5.85
N GLY A 116 -6.65 -12.31 5.61
CA GLY A 116 -6.45 -11.13 4.80
C GLY A 116 -5.03 -11.01 4.30
N LEU A 117 -4.85 -10.14 3.31
CA LEU A 117 -3.55 -9.76 2.80
C LEU A 117 -3.49 -8.24 2.73
N GLY A 118 -2.74 -7.61 3.62
CA GLY A 118 -2.48 -6.18 3.55
C GLY A 118 -1.65 -5.87 2.31
N VAL A 119 -2.12 -4.97 1.45
CA VAL A 119 -1.30 -4.39 0.37
C VAL A 119 -0.80 -3.03 0.84
N THR A 120 0.51 -2.88 0.94
CA THR A 120 1.13 -1.78 1.70
C THR A 120 2.48 -1.39 1.12
N ASN A 121 2.92 -0.17 1.41
CA ASN A 121 4.31 0.24 1.17
C ASN A 121 5.25 -0.10 2.35
N SER A 122 4.71 -0.46 3.51
CA SER A 122 5.42 -0.69 4.77
C SER A 122 5.05 -2.06 5.37
N PRO A 123 5.39 -3.18 4.70
CA PRO A 123 5.00 -4.50 5.15
C PRO A 123 5.67 -4.88 6.48
N ALA A 124 4.92 -5.49 7.39
CA ALA A 124 5.49 -6.12 8.59
C ALA A 124 6.16 -7.46 8.25
N SER A 125 5.56 -8.21 7.33
CA SER A 125 6.12 -9.47 6.81
C SER A 125 7.47 -9.22 6.13
N ILE A 126 8.44 -10.10 6.41
CA ILE A 126 9.81 -9.99 5.89
C ILE A 126 10.00 -10.81 4.61
N GLY A 127 10.92 -10.34 3.76
CA GLY A 127 11.32 -11.03 2.54
C GLY A 127 10.26 -11.00 1.44
N THR A 128 9.24 -10.15 1.51
CA THR A 128 8.16 -10.12 0.52
C THR A 128 8.66 -9.66 -0.86
N GLU A 129 8.11 -10.25 -1.91
CA GLU A 129 8.41 -9.85 -3.27
C GLU A 129 7.57 -8.62 -3.64
N ARG A 130 8.20 -7.64 -4.31
CA ARG A 130 7.50 -6.48 -4.83
C ARG A 130 6.50 -6.91 -5.90
N MET A 131 5.22 -6.63 -5.69
CA MET A 131 4.19 -6.84 -6.70
C MET A 131 4.49 -5.95 -7.92
N ARG A 132 4.49 -6.56 -9.10
CA ARG A 132 4.60 -5.86 -10.39
C ARG A 132 3.56 -6.43 -11.33
N PHE A 133 2.51 -5.66 -11.57
CA PHE A 133 1.50 -6.06 -12.54
C PHE A 133 1.89 -5.51 -13.91
N SER A 134 2.34 -6.39 -14.80
CA SER A 134 2.55 -6.06 -16.20
C SER A 134 1.82 -7.06 -17.08
N ALA A 135 1.03 -6.55 -18.02
CA ALA A 135 0.65 -7.32 -19.18
C ALA A 135 1.83 -7.26 -20.15
N ASN A 136 2.63 -8.31 -20.22
CA ASN A 136 3.64 -8.46 -21.25
C ASN A 136 2.97 -8.25 -22.63
N LYS A 137 3.25 -7.12 -23.28
CA LYS A 137 2.88 -6.86 -24.69
C LYS A 137 3.84 -7.54 -25.67
N THR A 138 4.60 -8.54 -25.24
CA THR A 138 5.53 -9.33 -26.06
C THR A 138 4.80 -10.37 -26.92
N GLY A 139 3.69 -9.95 -27.53
CA GLY A 139 2.89 -10.72 -28.49
C GLY A 139 2.21 -9.85 -29.54
N LYS A 140 2.59 -8.56 -29.65
CA LYS A 140 2.20 -7.79 -30.84
C LYS A 140 3.06 -8.27 -32.01
N LEU A 141 2.53 -9.17 -32.82
CA LEU A 141 2.97 -9.31 -34.21
C LEU A 141 2.65 -7.97 -34.88
N TYR A 142 3.67 -7.11 -35.00
CA TYR A 142 3.64 -6.10 -36.02
C TYR A 142 3.79 -6.86 -37.34
N GLY A 143 2.71 -6.92 -38.13
CA GLY A 143 2.83 -7.28 -39.54
C GLY A 143 3.82 -6.34 -40.21
N ALA A 144 4.47 -6.78 -41.29
CA ALA A 144 5.31 -5.89 -42.08
C ALA A 144 4.55 -4.58 -42.35
N LEU A 145 5.21 -3.44 -42.19
CA LEU A 145 4.63 -2.14 -42.52
C LEU A 145 4.30 -2.14 -44.01
N GLU A 146 3.04 -2.43 -44.36
CA GLU A 146 2.54 -2.08 -45.66
C GLU A 146 2.42 -0.56 -45.71
N PRO A 147 3.08 0.10 -46.69
CA PRO A 147 2.83 1.51 -46.92
C PRO A 147 1.34 1.67 -47.20
N PHE A 148 0.68 2.56 -46.47
CA PHE A 148 -0.73 2.85 -46.67
C PHE A 148 -0.88 3.57 -48.02
N VAL A 149 -1.01 2.80 -49.11
CA VAL A 149 -1.18 3.35 -50.45
C VAL A 149 -2.66 3.63 -50.65
N ILE A 150 -3.01 4.91 -50.59
CA ILE A 150 -4.38 5.41 -50.72
C ILE A 150 -5.04 4.98 -52.05
N SER A 151 -4.26 4.59 -53.06
CA SER A 151 -4.77 4.05 -54.33
C SER A 151 -5.54 2.74 -54.16
N ASP A 152 -5.17 1.89 -53.21
CA ASP A 152 -5.74 0.53 -53.11
C ASP A 152 -7.14 0.55 -52.48
N ILE A 153 -7.47 1.62 -51.75
CA ILE A 153 -8.83 1.90 -51.26
C ILE A 153 -9.69 2.54 -52.36
N ALA A 154 -9.08 3.29 -53.29
CA ALA A 154 -9.80 3.93 -54.38
C ALA A 154 -10.32 2.93 -55.43
N ASP A 155 -9.71 1.76 -55.53
CA ASP A 155 -10.09 0.70 -56.48
C ASP A 155 -10.99 -0.39 -55.87
N SER A 156 -11.41 -0.25 -54.61
CA SER A 156 -12.43 -1.13 -54.01
C SER A 156 -13.84 -0.69 -54.40
N GLU A 157 -14.21 -0.88 -55.66
CA GLU A 157 -15.60 -0.70 -56.15
C GLU A 157 -16.56 -1.83 -55.73
N ASP A 158 -16.14 -2.81 -54.94
CA ASP A 158 -16.95 -4.00 -54.65
C ASP A 158 -17.22 -4.28 -53.15
N LEU A 159 -17.44 -3.24 -52.34
CA LEU A 159 -18.24 -3.38 -51.11
C LEU A 159 -19.66 -2.87 -51.35
N ASN A 160 -20.37 -3.55 -52.25
CA ASN A 160 -21.81 -3.44 -52.41
C ASN A 160 -22.52 -4.02 -51.16
N MET A 161 -22.64 -3.20 -50.11
CA MET A 161 -23.64 -3.40 -49.07
C MET A 161 -24.87 -2.54 -49.37
N SER A 162 -26.02 -3.23 -49.35
CA SER A 162 -27.40 -2.75 -49.41
C SER A 162 -27.99 -2.49 -50.79
N ASP A 163 -28.76 -3.49 -51.18
CA ASP A 163 -30.01 -3.36 -51.91
C ASP A 163 -30.87 -2.20 -51.34
N LYS A 164 -31.50 -1.46 -52.24
CA LYS A 164 -32.48 -0.37 -52.08
C LYS A 164 -32.00 1.04 -51.69
N ASP A 165 -32.11 1.85 -52.74
CA ASP A 165 -32.50 3.26 -52.81
C ASP A 165 -31.43 4.25 -53.31
N SER A 166 -31.66 4.63 -54.57
CA SER A 166 -30.91 5.57 -55.37
C SER A 166 -31.18 7.02 -54.95
N SER A 167 -30.21 7.67 -54.30
CA SER A 167 -29.92 9.09 -54.56
C SER A 167 -28.59 9.54 -53.95
N LYS A 168 -27.60 9.67 -54.83
CA LYS A 168 -26.58 10.75 -54.92
C LYS A 168 -25.86 11.22 -53.64
N LYS A 169 -24.53 11.07 -53.71
CA LYS A 169 -23.44 11.83 -53.07
C LYS A 169 -23.14 11.50 -51.60
N GLY A 170 -22.44 10.40 -51.39
CA GLY A 170 -21.46 10.27 -50.30
C GLY A 170 -20.17 9.77 -50.89
N ASN A 171 -19.10 10.59 -50.89
CA ASN A 171 -17.67 10.18 -50.93
C ASN A 171 -16.71 11.40 -51.08
N SER A 172 -16.87 12.46 -50.27
CA SER A 172 -15.96 13.63 -50.33
C SER A 172 -15.28 14.01 -49.02
N ILE A 173 -15.75 13.52 -47.87
CA ILE A 173 -15.28 14.01 -46.56
C ILE A 173 -13.90 13.43 -46.21
N PHE A 174 -13.66 12.14 -46.49
CA PHE A 174 -12.36 11.51 -46.24
C PHE A 174 -11.26 12.03 -47.21
N ARG A 175 -11.60 12.30 -48.48
CA ARG A 175 -10.65 12.84 -49.46
C ARG A 175 -10.19 14.26 -49.11
N SER A 176 -11.09 15.11 -48.62
CA SER A 176 -10.75 16.49 -48.20
C SER A 176 -9.94 16.53 -46.91
N LEU A 177 -10.17 15.59 -45.97
CA LEU A 177 -9.41 15.49 -44.73
C LEU A 177 -7.96 15.04 -44.95
N PHE A 178 -7.67 14.30 -46.03
CA PHE A 178 -6.33 13.80 -46.36
C PHE A 178 -5.68 14.46 -47.59
N ASN A 179 -6.26 15.55 -48.12
CA ASN A 179 -5.76 16.26 -49.31
C ASN A 179 -5.44 15.32 -50.49
N ILE A 180 -6.26 14.30 -50.69
CA ILE A 180 -6.07 13.33 -51.78
C ILE A 180 -6.63 13.95 -53.07
N PRO A 181 -5.79 14.22 -54.09
CA PRO A 181 -6.25 14.82 -55.33
C PRO A 181 -7.07 13.82 -56.13
N ASP A 182 -8.20 14.28 -56.70
CA ASP A 182 -8.98 13.48 -57.63
C ASP A 182 -8.17 13.23 -58.91
N LYS A 183 -7.96 11.96 -59.25
CA LYS A 183 -7.37 11.56 -60.54
C LYS A 183 -8.42 11.72 -61.62
N ALA A 184 -8.57 12.95 -62.12
CA ALA A 184 -9.19 13.22 -63.40
C ALA A 184 -8.11 13.75 -64.37
N GLN A 185 -7.75 12.88 -65.32
CA GLN A 185 -7.14 13.17 -66.63
C GLN A 185 -5.72 13.76 -66.66
N GLN A 186 -4.79 12.91 -67.11
CA GLN A 186 -3.46 13.29 -67.59
C GLN A 186 -3.58 13.97 -68.97
N GLU A 187 -3.11 15.22 -69.09
CA GLU A 187 -2.48 15.73 -70.31
C GLU A 187 -1.35 16.72 -69.97
N ASN A 188 -0.13 16.31 -70.34
CA ASN A 188 1.04 17.12 -70.73
C ASN A 188 1.55 18.29 -69.85
N LYS A 189 2.67 18.07 -69.14
CA LYS A 189 3.99 18.77 -69.26
C LYS A 189 4.90 18.51 -68.04
N GLN A 190 6.18 18.21 -68.30
CA GLN A 190 7.34 18.33 -67.39
C GLN A 190 8.20 19.54 -67.82
N PRO A 191 9.20 20.06 -67.05
CA PRO A 191 9.78 19.53 -65.82
C PRO A 191 10.02 20.53 -64.65
N ALA A 192 10.10 19.96 -63.44
CA ALA A 192 10.88 20.33 -62.24
C ALA A 192 11.03 21.80 -61.77
N GLU A 193 10.60 22.06 -60.52
CA GLU A 193 11.36 22.88 -59.55
C GLU A 193 11.00 22.50 -58.10
N LYS A 194 12.01 22.51 -57.21
CA LYS A 194 11.94 22.06 -55.81
C LYS A 194 11.00 22.96 -54.97
N PRO A 195 10.19 22.42 -54.03
CA PRO A 195 9.45 23.27 -53.10
C PRO A 195 10.39 23.86 -52.06
N LYS A 196 10.54 25.20 -52.09
CA LYS A 196 11.14 25.97 -50.99
C LYS A 196 10.18 25.93 -49.80
N SER A 197 10.72 25.59 -48.63
CA SER A 197 10.08 25.72 -47.34
C SER A 197 9.57 27.15 -47.12
N LYS A 198 8.26 27.30 -46.91
CA LYS A 198 7.63 28.53 -46.40
C LYS A 198 7.17 28.35 -44.95
N PHE A 199 8.06 27.86 -44.09
CA PHE A 199 7.84 27.86 -42.63
C PHE A 199 8.33 29.15 -41.95
N PHE A 200 8.95 30.07 -42.70
CA PHE A 200 9.38 31.38 -42.18
C PHE A 200 9.01 32.49 -43.14
N SER A 201 7.74 32.90 -43.13
CA SER A 201 7.36 34.24 -43.59
C SER A 201 6.38 34.87 -42.60
N LYS A 202 6.98 35.58 -41.63
CA LYS A 202 6.66 36.95 -41.21
C LYS A 202 5.16 37.35 -41.11
N ALA A 203 4.78 37.68 -39.88
CA ALA A 203 3.71 38.59 -39.47
C ALA A 203 2.25 38.10 -39.61
N ARG A 204 1.80 37.27 -38.66
CA ARG A 204 0.45 37.46 -38.09
C ARG A 204 0.54 38.64 -37.12
N LYS A 205 -0.25 39.69 -37.35
CA LYS A 205 -0.56 40.66 -36.31
C LYS A 205 -1.54 39.96 -35.37
N PHE A 206 -1.11 39.66 -34.16
CA PHE A 206 -2.02 39.32 -33.06
C PHE A 206 -2.90 40.55 -32.82
N SER A 207 -4.22 40.35 -32.67
CA SER A 207 -5.11 41.43 -32.23
C SER A 207 -4.81 41.76 -30.76
N ASP A 208 -5.14 42.97 -30.31
CA ASP A 208 -5.01 43.34 -28.89
C ASP A 208 -5.85 42.42 -27.97
N GLU A 209 -6.91 41.82 -28.50
CA GLU A 209 -7.75 40.82 -27.81
C GLU A 209 -7.00 39.50 -27.56
N ASP A 210 -6.20 39.03 -28.53
CA ASP A 210 -5.38 37.80 -28.37
C ASP A 210 -4.28 37.99 -27.29
N ILE A 211 -3.75 39.22 -27.19
CA ILE A 211 -2.72 39.57 -26.20
C ILE A 211 -3.33 39.69 -24.81
N GLN A 212 -4.57 40.18 -24.68
CA GLN A 212 -5.29 40.24 -23.41
C GLN A 212 -5.62 38.83 -22.88
N VAL A 213 -6.10 37.92 -23.74
CA VAL A 213 -6.37 36.53 -23.32
C VAL A 213 -5.09 35.82 -22.88
N LEU A 214 -3.97 36.05 -23.58
CA LEU A 214 -2.68 35.49 -23.16
C LEU A 214 -2.18 36.08 -21.84
N ALA A 215 -2.39 37.37 -21.60
CA ALA A 215 -2.03 38.01 -20.34
C ALA A 215 -2.88 37.47 -19.17
N GLU A 216 -4.16 37.21 -19.40
CA GLU A 216 -5.08 36.62 -18.41
C GLU A 216 -4.67 35.18 -18.07
N VAL A 217 -4.37 34.35 -19.08
CA VAL A 217 -3.90 32.96 -18.87
C VAL A 217 -2.54 32.92 -18.16
N VAL A 218 -1.65 33.87 -18.45
CA VAL A 218 -0.36 33.97 -17.75
C VAL A 218 -0.54 34.43 -16.30
N ALA A 219 -1.48 35.34 -16.03
CA ALA A 219 -1.81 35.73 -14.66
C ALA A 219 -2.40 34.56 -13.86
N GLU A 220 -3.33 33.82 -14.45
CA GLU A 220 -3.93 32.63 -13.81
C GLU A 220 -2.88 31.53 -13.55
N LEU A 221 -1.95 31.31 -14.48
CA LEU A 221 -0.84 30.38 -14.26
C LEU A 221 0.13 30.88 -13.17
N GLN A 222 0.40 32.18 -13.10
CA GLN A 222 1.23 32.75 -12.04
C GLN A 222 0.59 32.54 -10.67
N ASP A 223 -0.72 32.77 -10.53
CA ASP A 223 -1.45 32.53 -9.29
C ASP A 223 -1.38 31.05 -8.86
N THR A 224 -1.52 30.10 -9.80
CA THR A 224 -1.38 28.66 -9.48
C THR A 224 0.04 28.25 -9.09
N VAL A 225 1.07 28.92 -9.63
CA VAL A 225 2.48 28.66 -9.28
C VAL A 225 2.79 29.22 -7.89
N ASP A 226 2.26 30.40 -7.56
CA ASP A 226 2.43 31.02 -6.25
C ASP A 226 1.68 30.22 -5.15
N GLU A 227 0.50 29.68 -5.45
CA GLU A 227 -0.23 28.75 -4.55
C GLU A 227 0.55 27.45 -4.32
N GLN A 228 1.11 26.86 -5.40
CA GLN A 228 1.93 25.64 -5.28
C GLN A 228 3.23 25.88 -4.50
N ALA A 229 3.88 27.04 -4.68
CA ALA A 229 5.05 27.43 -3.92
C ALA A 229 4.74 27.57 -2.42
N ALA A 230 3.59 28.15 -2.05
CA ALA A 230 3.16 28.24 -0.66
C ALA A 230 2.93 26.86 -0.01
N THR A 231 2.32 25.92 -0.72
CA THR A 231 2.18 24.53 -0.23
C THR A 231 3.54 23.81 -0.08
N ILE A 232 4.53 24.11 -0.93
CA ILE A 232 5.87 23.52 -0.81
C ILE A 232 6.59 24.05 0.43
N ASP A 233 6.46 25.35 0.73
CA ASP A 233 7.04 25.95 1.93
C ASP A 233 6.40 25.39 3.23
N GLU A 234 5.07 25.18 3.26
CA GLU A 234 4.39 24.51 4.37
C GLU A 234 4.85 23.05 4.55
N LEU A 235 5.02 22.30 3.46
CA LEU A 235 5.51 20.91 3.53
C LEU A 235 6.97 20.84 4.00
N GLN A 236 7.80 21.83 3.66
CA GLN A 236 9.17 21.93 4.15
C GLN A 236 9.24 22.25 5.64
N GLN A 237 8.39 23.15 6.15
CA GLN A 237 8.27 23.42 7.59
C GLN A 237 7.81 22.19 8.38
N ASN A 238 6.81 21.46 7.87
CA ASN A 238 6.36 20.22 8.51
C ASN A 238 7.45 19.14 8.53
N ALA A 239 8.33 19.10 7.52
CA ALA A 239 9.47 18.19 7.51
C ALA A 239 10.53 18.56 8.55
N THR A 240 10.80 19.85 8.77
CA THR A 240 11.72 20.29 9.83
C THR A 240 11.16 20.02 11.23
N ASP A 241 9.85 20.22 11.43
CA ASP A 241 9.20 19.93 12.71
C ASP A 241 9.27 18.43 13.07
N VAL A 242 9.18 17.54 12.07
CA VAL A 242 9.31 16.09 12.27
C VAL A 242 10.75 15.69 12.64
N GLU A 243 11.77 16.36 12.10
CA GLU A 243 13.17 16.14 12.51
C GLU A 243 13.41 16.59 13.96
N GLU A 244 12.85 17.73 14.38
CA GLU A 244 12.93 18.20 15.76
C GLU A 244 12.17 17.30 16.75
N VAL A 245 10.99 16.79 16.36
CA VAL A 245 10.26 15.81 17.19
C VAL A 245 11.02 14.50 17.30
N LYS A 246 11.70 14.06 16.23
CA LYS A 246 12.50 12.84 16.26
C LYS A 246 13.70 12.96 17.18
N THR A 247 14.42 14.08 17.16
CA THR A 247 15.55 14.32 18.08
C THR A 247 15.09 14.43 19.52
N ALA A 248 13.95 15.09 19.79
CA ALA A 248 13.36 15.14 21.12
C ALA A 248 12.93 13.75 21.64
N ILE A 249 12.39 12.88 20.78
CA ILE A 249 12.04 11.50 21.14
C ILE A 249 13.29 10.67 21.46
N GLU A 250 14.38 10.83 20.70
CA GLU A 250 15.65 10.13 20.96
C GLU A 250 16.28 10.57 22.30
N GLU A 251 16.20 11.85 22.65
CA GLU A 251 16.67 12.38 23.94
C GLU A 251 15.83 11.86 25.11
N VAL A 252 14.50 11.92 25.00
CA VAL A 252 13.58 11.37 26.01
C VAL A 252 13.78 9.86 26.19
N GLN A 253 14.04 9.13 25.10
CA GLN A 253 14.31 7.70 25.16
C GLN A 253 15.62 7.42 25.93
N ALA A 254 16.67 8.21 25.71
CA ALA A 254 17.93 8.09 26.44
C ALA A 254 17.79 8.40 27.95
N GLU A 255 16.98 9.40 28.31
CA GLU A 255 16.67 9.70 29.71
C GLU A 255 15.85 8.57 30.35
N VAL A 256 14.87 8.02 29.64
CA VAL A 256 14.04 6.90 30.12
C VAL A 256 14.89 5.65 30.32
N ASP A 257 15.83 5.34 29.43
CA ASP A 257 16.74 4.21 29.59
C ASP A 257 17.71 4.41 30.76
N THR A 258 18.19 5.64 30.99
CA THR A 258 19.00 5.99 32.16
C THR A 258 18.22 5.81 33.46
N ILE A 259 16.98 6.34 33.53
CA ILE A 259 16.09 6.17 34.69
C ILE A 259 15.76 4.69 34.90
N LYS A 260 15.57 3.92 33.83
CA LYS A 260 15.32 2.48 33.92
C LYS A 260 16.52 1.72 34.45
N GLU A 261 17.74 2.11 34.12
CA GLU A 261 18.95 1.55 34.73
C GLU A 261 19.09 1.94 36.20
N GLU A 262 18.77 3.17 36.59
CA GLU A 262 18.79 3.58 38.00
C GLU A 262 17.69 2.89 38.84
N VAL A 263 16.49 2.73 38.27
CA VAL A 263 15.34 2.04 38.90
C VAL A 263 15.51 0.52 38.90
N SER A 264 16.25 -0.05 37.94
CA SER A 264 16.60 -1.49 37.94
C SER A 264 17.90 -1.78 38.69
N GLY A 265 18.69 -0.75 38.97
CA GLY A 265 19.83 -0.77 39.88
C GLY A 265 19.44 -1.40 41.20
N GLY A 266 20.34 -2.22 41.74
CA GLY A 266 20.08 -3.10 42.89
C GLY A 266 19.51 -2.40 44.13
N GLU A 267 19.59 -1.07 44.22
CA GLU A 267 19.01 -0.24 45.28
C GLU A 267 17.48 -0.28 45.33
N PHE A 268 16.77 -0.20 44.20
CA PHE A 268 15.30 -0.27 44.20
C PHE A 268 14.80 -1.67 44.57
N LYS A 269 15.49 -2.70 44.08
CA LYS A 269 15.23 -4.10 44.45
C LYS A 269 15.49 -4.34 45.94
N ARG A 270 16.53 -3.70 46.50
CA ARG A 270 16.87 -3.74 47.92
C ARG A 270 15.85 -2.98 48.77
N LEU A 271 15.42 -1.80 48.36
CA LEU A 271 14.36 -1.01 49.01
C LEU A 271 13.02 -1.76 49.01
N LYS A 272 12.65 -2.38 47.89
CA LYS A 272 11.44 -3.24 47.80
C LYS A 272 11.51 -4.44 48.74
N SER A 273 12.69 -5.07 48.86
CA SER A 273 12.91 -6.14 49.83
C SER A 273 12.80 -5.64 51.27
N GLN A 274 13.40 -4.49 51.58
CA GLN A 274 13.35 -3.88 52.92
C GLN A 274 11.93 -3.46 53.31
N LEU A 275 11.14 -2.95 52.35
CA LEU A 275 9.74 -2.60 52.57
C LEU A 275 8.90 -3.85 52.89
N LYS A 276 9.10 -4.94 52.14
CA LYS A 276 8.40 -6.21 52.38
C LYS A 276 8.76 -6.81 53.74
N ASP A 277 10.03 -6.72 54.13
CA ASP A 277 10.49 -7.15 55.46
C ASP A 277 9.91 -6.27 56.58
N ALA A 278 9.79 -4.96 56.34
CA ALA A 278 9.17 -4.02 57.27
C ALA A 278 7.67 -4.32 57.43
N GLU A 279 6.92 -4.52 56.34
CA GLU A 279 5.51 -4.92 56.37
C GLU A 279 5.30 -6.22 57.16
N GLN A 280 6.16 -7.22 56.98
CA GLN A 280 6.10 -8.45 57.77
C GLN A 280 6.39 -8.22 59.25
N LYS A 281 7.28 -7.29 59.59
CA LYS A 281 7.56 -6.92 60.99
C LYS A 281 6.41 -6.13 61.60
N PHE A 282 5.78 -5.22 60.87
CA PHE A 282 4.58 -4.51 61.29
C PHE A 282 3.40 -5.46 61.50
N GLY A 283 3.16 -6.40 60.59
CA GLY A 283 2.12 -7.44 60.76
C GLY A 283 2.39 -8.39 61.94
N LYS A 284 3.65 -8.57 62.34
CA LYS A 284 4.01 -9.30 63.58
C LYS A 284 3.81 -8.43 64.83
N LEU A 285 4.07 -7.13 64.76
CA LEU A 285 3.85 -6.17 65.85
C LEU A 285 2.36 -5.94 66.12
N ASP A 286 1.51 -5.91 65.09
CA ASP A 286 0.04 -5.87 65.25
C ASP A 286 -0.51 -7.11 65.97
N ARG A 287 0.16 -8.26 65.83
CA ARG A 287 -0.18 -9.49 66.57
C ARG A 287 0.31 -9.46 68.02
N VAL A 288 1.24 -8.58 68.35
CA VAL A 288 1.59 -8.29 69.75
C VAL A 288 0.59 -7.25 70.27
N THR A 289 -0.65 -7.69 70.44
CA THR A 289 -1.64 -6.96 71.24
C THR A 289 -1.03 -6.73 72.62
N THR A 290 -0.80 -5.45 72.97
CA THR A 290 -0.43 -5.06 74.32
C THR A 290 -1.52 -5.58 75.27
N LYS A 291 -1.22 -6.63 76.03
CA LYS A 291 -2.08 -7.03 77.14
C LYS A 291 -2.07 -5.87 78.13
N LEU A 292 -3.17 -5.12 78.18
CA LEU A 292 -3.39 -4.13 79.23
C LEU A 292 -3.23 -4.84 80.58
N PRO A 293 -2.44 -4.29 81.53
CA PRO A 293 -2.27 -4.90 82.84
C PRO A 293 -3.63 -5.05 83.54
N ASN A 294 -3.80 -6.18 84.23
CA ASN A 294 -5.02 -6.51 84.95
C ASN A 294 -5.36 -5.38 85.96
N PRO A 295 -6.58 -4.83 86.01
CA PRO A 295 -6.90 -3.65 86.82
C PRO A 295 -6.91 -3.88 88.34
N ALA A 296 -6.46 -5.04 88.85
CA ALA A 296 -6.41 -5.33 90.29
C ALA A 296 -5.24 -6.26 90.66
N PRO A 297 -4.03 -5.73 90.95
CA PRO A 297 -2.93 -6.50 91.49
C PRO A 297 -3.06 -6.54 93.02
N GLY A 298 -3.87 -7.46 93.58
CA GLY A 298 -3.98 -7.51 95.05
C GLY A 298 -4.95 -8.47 95.73
N ASP A 299 -5.67 -9.35 95.02
CA ASP A 299 -6.61 -10.22 95.73
C ASP A 299 -5.91 -11.46 96.34
N LYS A 300 -5.64 -11.39 97.65
CA LYS A 300 -5.10 -12.47 98.47
C LYS A 300 -6.24 -13.38 98.93
N GLY A 301 -6.58 -14.39 98.12
CA GLY A 301 -7.52 -15.47 98.48
C GLY A 301 -6.84 -16.64 99.21
N SER A 302 -6.74 -16.53 100.53
CA SER A 302 -6.56 -17.55 101.59
C SER A 302 -6.07 -18.99 101.26
N LYS A 303 -4.92 -19.34 101.86
CA LYS A 303 -4.51 -20.72 102.21
C LYS A 303 -5.63 -21.51 102.91
N LYS A 304 -5.79 -22.80 102.56
CA LYS A 304 -6.08 -23.89 103.54
C LYS A 304 -5.38 -25.20 103.13
N TYR A 305 -4.78 -25.84 104.13
CA TYR A 305 -3.98 -27.07 104.11
C TYR A 305 -4.83 -28.36 104.18
N SER A 306 -4.20 -29.50 103.81
CA SER A 306 -4.45 -30.95 104.08
C SER A 306 -5.88 -31.50 103.94
N PHE A 307 -6.11 -32.68 103.35
CA PHE A 307 -5.42 -33.97 103.43
C PHE A 307 -5.26 -34.63 102.06
#